data_AF-A0A671KHC5-F1
#
_entry.id   AF-A0A671KHC5-F1
#
_cell.length_a   1.000
_cell.length_b   1.000
_cell.length_c   1.000
_cell.angle_alpha   90.00
_cell.angle_beta   90.00
_cell.angle_gamma   90.00
#
_symmetry.space_group_name_H-M   'P 1'
#
loop_
_entity.id
_entity.type
_entity.pdbx_description
1 polymer ?
#
loop_
_entity_poly.entity_id
_entity_poly.type
_entity_poly.pdbx_seq_one_letter_code
_entity_poly.pdbx_strand_id
1 'polypeptide(L)'
;MGLVKHKWYRFILCTTVIASLVVCYLKLQSLSNSKGPMSEHTLEYFLNKGTIQRTDAADIEWYHAANSKSKLTEALRGSAQMIEADVLLRGQNSKEPIMAHPPDNDNDIALQDWLKEVVKSDKGIKLDFKSLTAVSPSMILLEEVRDQLQGPVWINADILPGPGGKATPLDPHVVLQEVAQRSENDVLSLGWTTGWDVDADNPGKKTMVHQMEELCRPLKQPVTFPVRAALLPVSFPQFQWLLKQSDRYSLTVWTGKHDVLKVEDLLLYRQNFSKTRIYYDLLESQIKQFKGLPGYS
;
A
#
# COMPACT_ATOMS: atom_id res chain seq x y z
N MET A 1 -41.12 -52.27 -20.95
CA MET A 1 -39.81 -51.68 -21.33
C MET A 1 -39.59 -50.22 -20.88
N GLY A 2 -40.47 -49.58 -20.10
CA GLY A 2 -40.33 -48.16 -19.71
C GLY A 2 -39.64 -47.87 -18.37
N LEU A 3 -39.66 -48.80 -17.40
CA LEU A 3 -39.15 -48.54 -16.04
C LEU A 3 -37.61 -48.51 -15.94
N VAL A 4 -36.91 -49.27 -16.79
CA VAL A 4 -35.45 -49.39 -16.73
C VAL A 4 -34.77 -48.14 -17.27
N LYS A 5 -35.28 -47.54 -18.36
CA LYS A 5 -34.75 -46.31 -18.94
C LYS A 5 -34.84 -45.11 -17.98
N HIS A 6 -35.91 -45.03 -17.17
CA HIS A 6 -36.12 -43.94 -16.23
C HIS A 6 -35.17 -43.97 -15.03
N LYS A 7 -34.78 -45.17 -14.56
CA LYS A 7 -33.77 -45.35 -13.51
C LYS A 7 -32.36 -45.00 -14.01
N TRP A 8 -32.03 -45.39 -15.24
CA TRP A 8 -30.74 -45.05 -15.86
C TRP A 8 -30.58 -43.55 -16.09
N TYR A 9 -31.63 -42.86 -16.58
CA TYR A 9 -31.61 -41.39 -16.71
C TYR A 9 -31.44 -40.67 -15.37
N ARG A 10 -32.12 -41.13 -14.31
CA ARG A 10 -31.95 -40.56 -12.97
C ARG A 10 -30.55 -40.80 -12.41
N PHE A 11 -29.96 -41.97 -12.66
CA PHE A 11 -28.61 -42.29 -12.23
C PHE A 11 -27.57 -41.43 -12.94
N ILE A 12 -27.67 -41.29 -14.27
CA ILE A 12 -26.77 -40.43 -15.07
C ILE A 12 -26.90 -38.97 -14.63
N LEU A 13 -28.12 -38.44 -14.49
CA LEU A 13 -28.34 -37.07 -14.03
C LEU A 13 -27.75 -36.83 -12.64
N CYS A 14 -27.91 -37.78 -11.72
CA CYS A 14 -27.38 -37.68 -10.37
C CYS A 14 -25.84 -37.70 -10.37
N THR A 15 -25.22 -38.57 -11.17
CA THR A 15 -23.75 -38.61 -11.32
C THR A 15 -23.18 -37.33 -11.94
N THR A 16 -23.88 -36.73 -12.91
CA THR A 16 -23.45 -35.46 -13.52
C THR A 16 -23.56 -34.27 -12.56
N VAL A 17 -24.59 -34.24 -11.71
CA VAL A 17 -24.77 -33.18 -10.69
C VAL A 17 -23.74 -33.33 -9.58
N ILE A 18 -23.43 -34.55 -9.14
CA ILE A 18 -22.39 -34.77 -8.13
C ILE A 18 -21.02 -34.40 -8.70
N ALA A 19 -20.70 -34.79 -9.94
CA ALA A 19 -19.44 -34.41 -10.58
C ALA A 19 -19.30 -32.89 -10.73
N SER A 20 -20.36 -32.17 -11.13
CA SER A 20 -20.32 -30.72 -11.24
C SER A 20 -20.21 -30.01 -9.89
N LEU A 21 -20.86 -30.52 -8.84
CA LEU A 21 -20.71 -30.01 -7.47
C LEU A 21 -19.29 -30.26 -6.92
N VAL A 22 -18.71 -31.43 -7.18
CA VAL A 22 -17.32 -31.74 -6.78
C VAL A 22 -16.33 -30.86 -7.53
N VAL A 23 -16.50 -30.66 -8.85
CA VAL A 23 -15.66 -29.74 -9.62
C VAL A 23 -15.81 -28.30 -9.11
N CYS A 24 -17.04 -27.86 -8.81
CA CYS A 24 -17.29 -26.53 -8.25
C CYS A 24 -16.64 -26.37 -6.87
N TYR A 25 -16.77 -27.38 -6.00
CA TYR A 25 -16.15 -27.42 -4.69
C TYR A 25 -14.62 -27.41 -4.77
N LEU A 26 -14.02 -28.20 -5.68
CA LEU A 26 -12.58 -28.19 -5.92
C LEU A 26 -12.10 -26.86 -6.51
N LYS A 27 -12.91 -26.19 -7.34
CA LYS A 27 -12.61 -24.84 -7.86
C LYS A 27 -12.70 -23.78 -6.76
N LEU A 28 -13.69 -23.88 -5.87
CA LEU A 28 -13.84 -23.04 -4.67
C LEU A 28 -12.69 -23.25 -3.69
N GLN A 29 -12.27 -24.51 -3.46
CA GLN A 29 -11.07 -24.82 -2.67
C GLN A 29 -9.79 -24.33 -3.34
N SER A 30 -9.67 -24.43 -4.67
CA SER A 30 -8.53 -23.87 -5.41
C SER A 30 -8.47 -22.35 -5.32
N LEU A 31 -9.63 -21.66 -5.36
CA LEU A 31 -9.73 -20.22 -5.14
C LEU A 31 -9.43 -19.83 -3.68
N SER A 32 -9.74 -20.70 -2.71
CA SER A 32 -9.39 -20.46 -1.31
C SER A 32 -7.94 -20.83 -0.97
N ASN A 33 -7.32 -21.73 -1.74
CA ASN A 33 -5.94 -22.22 -1.53
C ASN A 33 -4.88 -21.56 -2.43
N SER A 34 -5.25 -20.74 -3.41
CA SER A 34 -4.30 -19.86 -4.09
C SER A 34 -4.08 -18.59 -3.26
N LYS A 35 -3.61 -18.73 -2.02
CA LYS A 35 -3.00 -17.59 -1.35
C LYS A 35 -1.63 -17.42 -1.99
N GLY A 36 -1.52 -16.47 -2.92
CA GLY A 36 -0.22 -15.89 -3.24
C GLY A 36 0.46 -15.39 -1.95
N PRO A 37 1.75 -15.04 -1.99
CA PRO A 37 2.35 -14.38 -0.84
C PRO A 37 1.46 -13.20 -0.42
N MET A 38 1.18 -13.05 0.88
CA MET A 38 0.25 -12.04 1.43
C MET A 38 0.53 -10.61 0.92
N SER A 39 1.74 -10.34 0.43
CA SER A 39 2.19 -9.09 -0.17
C SER A 39 1.49 -8.70 -1.48
N GLU A 40 0.70 -9.57 -2.10
CA GLU A 40 0.12 -9.32 -3.43
C GLU A 40 -1.37 -8.94 -3.44
N HIS A 41 -2.05 -8.89 -2.29
CA HIS A 41 -3.49 -8.61 -2.21
C HIS A 41 -3.92 -7.28 -2.87
N THR A 42 -3.08 -6.25 -2.81
CA THR A 42 -3.33 -4.98 -3.50
C THR A 42 -3.37 -5.18 -5.02
N LEU A 43 -2.40 -5.91 -5.59
CA LEU A 43 -2.35 -6.20 -7.02
C LEU A 43 -3.48 -7.12 -7.44
N GLU A 44 -3.75 -8.19 -6.68
CA GLU A 44 -4.86 -9.12 -6.93
C GLU A 44 -6.20 -8.38 -6.99
N TYR A 45 -6.44 -7.45 -6.06
CA TYR A 45 -7.67 -6.66 -6.06
C TYR A 45 -7.84 -5.86 -7.36
N PHE A 46 -6.82 -5.09 -7.76
CA PHE A 46 -6.92 -4.25 -8.96
C PHE A 46 -6.86 -5.04 -10.26
N LEU A 47 -6.18 -6.20 -10.29
CA LEU A 47 -6.24 -7.16 -11.39
C LEU A 47 -7.65 -7.73 -11.56
N ASN A 48 -8.28 -8.17 -10.47
CA ASN A 48 -9.63 -8.74 -10.51
C ASN A 48 -10.68 -7.68 -10.91
N LYS A 49 -10.45 -6.42 -10.57
CA LYS A 49 -11.26 -5.28 -11.03
C LYS A 49 -10.99 -4.90 -12.49
N GLY A 50 -9.89 -5.38 -13.07
CA GLY A 50 -9.46 -5.04 -14.44
C GLY A 50 -8.92 -3.62 -14.58
N THR A 51 -8.60 -2.94 -13.48
CA THR A 51 -8.04 -1.58 -13.51
C THR A 51 -6.55 -1.57 -13.81
N ILE A 52 -5.87 -2.71 -13.59
CA ILE A 52 -4.52 -3.00 -14.12
C ILE A 52 -4.56 -4.29 -14.95
N GLN A 53 -3.61 -4.44 -15.88
CA GLN A 53 -3.59 -5.55 -16.84
C GLN A 53 -2.52 -6.60 -16.54
N ARG A 54 -1.57 -6.29 -15.66
CA ARG A 54 -0.41 -7.12 -15.37
C ARG A 54 -0.17 -7.18 -13.86
N THR A 55 0.38 -8.28 -13.39
CA THR A 55 0.85 -8.40 -12.00
C THR A 55 2.16 -7.62 -11.83
N ASP A 56 2.05 -6.31 -11.87
CA ASP A 56 3.17 -5.36 -11.85
C ASP A 56 2.81 -4.18 -10.94
N ALA A 57 3.54 -4.03 -9.83
CA ALA A 57 3.30 -2.96 -8.86
C ALA A 57 3.56 -1.55 -9.41
N ALA A 58 4.27 -1.45 -10.53
CA ALA A 58 4.43 -0.19 -11.25
C ALA A 58 3.18 0.24 -12.04
N ASP A 59 2.18 -0.64 -12.18
CA ASP A 59 0.90 -0.29 -12.82
C ASP A 59 -0.13 0.25 -11.82
N ILE A 60 0.18 0.26 -10.51
CA ILE A 60 -0.62 0.97 -9.50
C ILE A 60 -0.27 2.45 -9.52
N GLU A 61 -1.24 3.27 -9.91
CA GLU A 61 -1.16 4.73 -9.88
C GLU A 61 -1.67 5.28 -8.55
N TRP A 62 -1.02 6.35 -8.09
CA TRP A 62 -1.25 7.00 -6.80
C TRP A 62 -1.75 8.42 -7.02
N TYR A 63 -2.85 8.79 -6.35
CA TYR A 63 -3.22 10.18 -6.18
C TYR A 63 -2.62 10.67 -4.86
N HIS A 64 -1.63 11.56 -4.94
CA HIS A 64 -0.85 12.02 -3.80
C HIS A 64 -1.49 13.21 -3.08
N ALA A 65 -1.43 13.19 -1.74
CA ALA A 65 -1.84 14.28 -0.85
C ALA A 65 -3.27 14.78 -1.08
N ALA A 66 -4.25 13.86 -1.08
CA ALA A 66 -5.69 14.14 -1.21
C ALA A 66 -6.31 14.79 0.03
N ASN A 67 -5.68 15.87 0.50
CA ASN A 67 -5.91 16.43 1.82
C ASN A 67 -7.08 17.43 1.90
N SER A 68 -7.82 17.66 0.82
CA SER A 68 -8.96 18.59 0.81
C SER A 68 -10.17 18.01 0.09
N LYS A 69 -11.36 18.57 0.32
CA LYS A 69 -12.59 18.15 -0.39
C LYS A 69 -12.44 18.17 -1.90
N SER A 70 -11.81 19.23 -2.41
CA SER A 70 -11.54 19.38 -3.85
C SER A 70 -10.64 18.28 -4.37
N LYS A 71 -9.51 18.02 -3.68
CA LYS A 71 -8.56 16.99 -4.09
C LYS A 71 -9.12 15.58 -3.95
N LEU A 72 -9.89 15.29 -2.91
CA LEU A 72 -10.58 14.01 -2.77
C LEU A 72 -11.58 13.81 -3.93
N THR A 73 -12.35 14.84 -4.29
CA THR A 73 -13.27 14.77 -5.43
C THR A 73 -12.54 14.49 -6.74
N GLU A 74 -11.38 15.12 -6.94
CA GLU A 74 -10.51 14.87 -8.09
C GLU A 74 -9.99 13.43 -8.09
N ALA A 75 -9.45 12.96 -6.96
CA ALA A 75 -8.92 11.61 -6.80
C ALA A 75 -9.96 10.52 -7.07
N LEU A 76 -11.19 10.70 -6.57
CA LEU A 76 -12.30 9.77 -6.78
C LEU A 76 -12.75 9.70 -8.24
N ARG A 77 -12.62 10.80 -9.00
CA ARG A 77 -12.96 10.86 -10.43
C ARG A 77 -11.80 10.46 -11.35
N GLY A 78 -10.57 10.49 -10.84
CA GLY A 78 -9.35 10.18 -11.58
C GLY A 78 -9.13 8.69 -11.84
N SER A 79 -8.10 8.37 -12.62
CA SER A 79 -7.71 6.99 -12.95
C SER A 79 -6.97 6.26 -11.84
N ALA A 80 -6.29 7.00 -10.94
CA ALA A 80 -5.42 6.44 -9.91
C ALA A 80 -6.12 5.37 -9.07
N GLN A 81 -5.46 4.23 -8.83
CA GLN A 81 -6.04 3.13 -8.06
C GLN A 81 -6.00 3.40 -6.56
N MET A 82 -4.95 4.04 -6.09
CA MET A 82 -4.72 4.36 -4.68
C MET A 82 -4.86 5.85 -4.42
N ILE A 83 -5.56 6.23 -3.35
CA ILE A 83 -5.63 7.61 -2.86
C ILE A 83 -4.82 7.69 -1.57
N GLU A 84 -3.79 8.52 -1.57
CA GLU A 84 -2.98 8.81 -0.39
C GLU A 84 -3.43 10.15 0.22
N ALA A 85 -3.53 10.18 1.55
CA ALA A 85 -3.84 11.39 2.31
C ALA A 85 -3.12 11.41 3.65
N ASP A 86 -2.65 12.61 4.01
CA ASP A 86 -1.94 12.88 5.25
C ASP A 86 -2.91 13.10 6.41
N VAL A 87 -2.65 12.47 7.56
CA VAL A 87 -3.51 12.52 8.73
C VAL A 87 -2.79 13.15 9.91
N LEU A 88 -3.40 14.19 10.48
CA LEU A 88 -2.99 14.77 11.75
C LEU A 88 -4.20 15.11 12.64
N LEU A 89 -3.94 15.35 13.92
CA LEU A 89 -4.97 15.77 14.86
C LEU A 89 -5.13 17.30 14.77
N ARG A 90 -6.36 17.78 14.51
CA ARG A 90 -6.67 19.21 14.42
C ARG A 90 -6.22 19.94 15.70
N GLY A 91 -5.56 21.09 15.52
CA GLY A 91 -5.04 21.89 16.64
C GLY A 91 -6.12 22.51 17.56
N GLN A 92 -5.66 23.09 18.68
CA GLN A 92 -6.40 23.98 19.61
C GLN A 92 -7.74 23.46 20.20
N ASN A 93 -7.71 22.28 20.82
CA ASN A 93 -8.78 21.64 21.64
C ASN A 93 -9.70 20.65 20.91
N SER A 94 -9.57 20.48 19.60
CA SER A 94 -10.25 19.40 18.90
C SER A 94 -9.45 18.09 19.02
N LYS A 95 -10.15 16.96 19.21
CA LYS A 95 -9.58 15.60 19.08
C LYS A 95 -9.94 14.97 17.74
N GLU A 96 -10.28 15.79 16.75
CA GLU A 96 -10.71 15.35 15.43
C GLU A 96 -9.51 15.10 14.53
N PRO A 97 -9.35 13.89 13.97
CA PRO A 97 -8.41 13.64 12.90
C PRO A 97 -8.87 14.30 11.60
N ILE A 98 -7.95 14.97 10.91
CA ILE A 98 -8.21 15.73 9.69
C ILE A 98 -7.18 15.39 8.63
N MET A 99 -7.53 15.66 7.37
CA MET A 99 -6.59 15.47 6.28
C MET A 99 -5.72 16.71 6.10
N ALA A 100 -4.46 16.65 6.53
CA ALA A 100 -3.54 17.78 6.47
C ALA A 100 -2.09 17.32 6.59
N HIS A 101 -1.19 18.10 5.97
CA HIS A 101 0.25 17.88 6.02
C HIS A 101 0.94 19.14 6.59
N PRO A 102 1.85 19.02 7.57
CA PRO A 102 2.62 20.16 8.08
C PRO A 102 3.31 20.97 6.97
N PRO A 103 3.38 22.31 7.05
CA PRO A 103 3.05 23.15 8.21
C PRO A 103 1.55 23.42 8.40
N ASP A 104 0.69 23.01 7.46
CA ASP A 104 -0.76 23.17 7.58
C ASP A 104 -1.28 22.21 8.66
N ASN A 105 -1.87 22.76 9.72
CA ASN A 105 -2.42 22.00 10.86
C ASN A 105 -3.96 22.04 10.93
N ASP A 106 -4.57 22.54 9.86
CA ASP A 106 -6.01 22.64 9.64
C ASP A 106 -6.29 22.47 8.14
N ASN A 107 -7.42 21.85 7.80
CA ASN A 107 -7.93 21.76 6.44
C ASN A 107 -9.46 21.60 6.41
N ASP A 108 -10.04 21.68 5.21
CA ASP A 108 -11.48 21.72 4.95
C ASP A 108 -12.22 20.37 5.09
N ILE A 109 -11.50 19.29 5.41
CA ILE A 109 -12.04 17.93 5.51
C ILE A 109 -11.53 17.14 6.73
N ALA A 110 -12.46 16.63 7.53
CA ALA A 110 -12.17 15.67 8.59
C ALA A 110 -11.97 14.27 8.00
N LEU A 111 -11.16 13.42 8.66
CA LEU A 111 -10.96 12.03 8.25
C LEU A 111 -12.28 11.28 8.14
N GLN A 112 -13.22 11.50 9.07
CA GLN A 112 -14.52 10.84 9.04
C GLN A 112 -15.30 11.14 7.77
N ASP A 113 -15.33 12.41 7.33
CA ASP A 113 -16.03 12.80 6.11
C ASP A 113 -15.28 12.32 4.85
N TRP A 114 -13.95 12.30 4.90
CA TRP A 114 -13.14 11.74 3.83
C TRP A 114 -13.43 10.24 3.64
N LEU A 115 -13.48 9.47 4.73
CA LEU A 115 -13.82 8.05 4.71
C LEU A 115 -15.24 7.79 4.17
N LYS A 116 -16.22 8.62 4.57
CA LYS A 116 -17.60 8.54 4.05
C LYS A 116 -17.68 8.68 2.53
N GLU A 117 -16.79 9.44 1.90
CA GLU A 117 -16.75 9.54 0.44
C GLU A 117 -16.00 8.37 -0.21
N VAL A 118 -14.88 7.94 0.38
CA VAL A 118 -14.09 6.83 -0.17
C VAL A 118 -14.84 5.51 -0.19
N VAL A 119 -15.63 5.20 0.84
CA VAL A 119 -16.42 3.94 0.89
C VAL A 119 -17.40 3.79 -0.28
N LYS A 120 -17.75 4.89 -0.96
CA LYS A 120 -18.62 4.90 -2.14
C LYS A 120 -17.87 4.53 -3.43
N SER A 121 -16.56 4.29 -3.36
CA SER A 121 -15.68 3.99 -4.49
C SER A 121 -15.04 2.61 -4.38
N ASP A 122 -14.34 2.21 -5.44
CA ASP A 122 -13.53 1.01 -5.50
C ASP A 122 -12.02 1.28 -5.33
N LYS A 123 -11.66 2.52 -4.95
CA LYS A 123 -10.29 2.96 -4.73
C LYS A 123 -9.70 2.29 -3.49
N GLY A 124 -8.41 1.99 -3.54
CA GLY A 124 -7.64 1.72 -2.33
C GLY A 124 -7.18 3.03 -1.68
N ILE A 125 -6.81 2.96 -0.41
CA ILE A 125 -6.39 4.13 0.36
C ILE A 125 -5.07 3.91 1.08
N LYS A 126 -4.31 4.99 1.24
CA LYS A 126 -3.12 5.06 2.08
C LYS A 126 -3.25 6.23 3.04
N LEU A 127 -3.36 5.96 4.33
CA LEU A 127 -3.43 6.98 5.38
C LEU A 127 -2.03 7.24 5.92
N ASP A 128 -1.48 8.43 5.68
CA ASP A 128 -0.14 8.82 6.07
C ASP A 128 -0.13 9.63 7.37
N PHE A 129 0.16 8.98 8.49
CA PHE A 129 0.14 9.61 9.80
C PHE A 129 1.31 10.57 10.00
N LYS A 130 0.98 11.86 10.21
CA LYS A 130 1.94 12.93 10.51
C LYS A 130 2.02 13.31 11.99
N SER A 131 1.10 12.79 12.81
CA SER A 131 1.11 13.01 14.25
C SER A 131 0.72 11.75 15.01
N LEU A 132 1.48 11.42 16.07
CA LEU A 132 1.23 10.25 16.90
C LEU A 132 -0.16 10.28 17.57
N THR A 133 -0.59 11.48 17.98
CA THR A 133 -1.89 11.70 18.64
C THR A 133 -3.09 11.46 17.73
N ALA A 134 -2.90 11.43 16.41
CA ALA A 134 -3.97 11.10 15.46
C ALA A 134 -4.14 9.61 15.22
N VAL A 135 -3.14 8.77 15.53
CA VAL A 135 -3.16 7.33 15.18
C VAL A 135 -4.38 6.64 15.77
N SER A 136 -4.51 6.62 17.11
CA SER A 136 -5.60 5.93 17.78
C SER A 136 -7.01 6.40 17.35
N PRO A 137 -7.35 7.72 17.38
CA PRO A 137 -8.67 8.17 16.96
C PRO A 137 -8.97 7.90 15.48
N SER A 138 -7.95 7.94 14.61
CA SER A 138 -8.14 7.65 13.19
C SER A 138 -8.38 6.17 12.93
N MET A 139 -7.67 5.29 13.64
CA MET A 139 -7.90 3.85 13.55
C MET A 139 -9.30 3.47 14.02
N ILE A 140 -9.86 4.14 15.05
CA ILE A 140 -11.26 3.94 15.47
C ILE A 140 -12.22 4.29 14.33
N LEU A 141 -12.05 5.45 13.69
CA LEU A 141 -12.90 5.86 12.57
C LEU A 141 -12.77 4.93 11.34
N LEU A 142 -11.56 4.43 11.08
CA LEU A 142 -11.32 3.48 10.01
C LEU A 142 -12.04 2.14 10.27
N GLU A 143 -12.00 1.64 11.50
CA GLU A 143 -12.70 0.41 11.88
C GLU A 143 -14.22 0.51 11.72
N GLU A 144 -14.81 1.69 11.99
CA GLU A 144 -16.26 1.92 11.82
C GLU A 144 -16.74 1.74 10.38
N VAL A 145 -15.86 1.97 9.40
CA VAL A 145 -16.18 1.89 7.97
C VAL A 145 -15.50 0.70 7.28
N ARG A 146 -14.79 -0.13 8.02
CA ARG A 146 -13.89 -1.18 7.51
C ARG A 146 -14.57 -2.10 6.50
N ASP A 147 -15.74 -2.61 6.87
CA ASP A 147 -16.53 -3.55 6.07
C ASP A 147 -17.17 -2.91 4.83
N GLN A 148 -17.19 -1.58 4.75
CA GLN A 148 -17.72 -0.82 3.61
C GLN A 148 -16.63 -0.48 2.59
N LEU A 149 -15.35 -0.51 2.99
CA LEU A 149 -14.23 -0.26 2.09
C LEU A 149 -14.06 -1.45 1.15
N GLN A 150 -14.15 -1.19 -0.16
CA GLN A 150 -13.95 -2.22 -1.18
C GLN A 150 -12.48 -2.46 -1.49
N GLY A 151 -11.69 -1.37 -1.54
CA GLY A 151 -10.28 -1.41 -1.93
C GLY A 151 -9.32 -1.71 -0.78
N PRO A 152 -8.04 -1.95 -1.10
CA PRO A 152 -7.00 -2.20 -0.11
C PRO A 152 -6.74 -0.97 0.75
N VAL A 153 -6.36 -1.18 2.00
CA VAL A 153 -6.00 -0.12 2.94
C VAL A 153 -4.54 -0.25 3.35
N TRP A 154 -3.85 0.87 3.29
CA TRP A 154 -2.44 1.01 3.62
C TRP A 154 -2.31 2.01 4.77
N ILE A 155 -1.57 1.64 5.81
CA ILE A 155 -1.30 2.51 6.95
C ILE A 155 0.16 2.95 6.88
N ASN A 156 0.39 4.24 6.65
CA ASN A 156 1.73 4.80 6.52
C ASN A 156 2.16 5.56 7.77
N ALA A 157 3.40 5.35 8.19
CA ALA A 157 4.03 6.10 9.27
C ALA A 157 5.56 6.09 9.13
N ASP A 158 6.18 7.26 9.30
CA ASP A 158 7.63 7.37 9.45
C ASP A 158 8.02 7.16 10.92
N ILE A 159 8.54 5.97 11.23
CA ILE A 159 8.76 5.51 12.63
C ILE A 159 10.23 5.45 13.03
N LEU A 160 11.15 5.68 12.09
CA LEU A 160 12.58 5.76 12.35
C LEU A 160 13.20 7.01 11.72
N PRO A 161 14.32 7.54 12.26
CA PRO A 161 15.04 8.63 11.62
C PRO A 161 15.76 8.13 10.36
N GLY A 162 15.74 8.92 9.29
CA GLY A 162 16.37 8.65 7.99
C GLY A 162 17.45 9.68 7.62
N PRO A 163 18.23 9.43 6.54
CA PRO A 163 19.18 10.42 6.02
C PRO A 163 18.48 11.75 5.68
N GLY A 164 19.08 12.87 6.09
CA GLY A 164 18.55 14.21 5.85
C GLY A 164 17.24 14.56 6.57
N GLY A 165 16.65 13.63 7.34
CA GLY A 165 15.37 13.83 8.02
C GLY A 165 15.43 14.91 9.10
N LYS A 166 14.51 15.88 9.04
CA LYS A 166 14.37 16.93 10.06
C LYS A 166 13.15 16.73 10.96
N ALA A 167 12.16 15.97 10.51
CA ALA A 167 10.99 15.66 11.29
C ALA A 167 11.31 14.63 12.38
N THR A 168 10.68 14.79 13.54
CA THR A 168 10.70 13.77 14.60
C THR A 168 9.88 12.56 14.14
N PRO A 169 10.47 11.35 14.09
CA PRO A 169 9.72 10.14 13.77
C PRO A 169 8.61 9.88 14.80
N LEU A 170 7.56 9.20 14.37
CA LEU A 170 6.53 8.70 15.28
C LEU A 170 7.12 7.57 16.13
N ASP A 171 6.66 7.45 17.38
CA ASP A 171 7.12 6.37 18.26
C ASP A 171 6.74 5.00 17.66
N PRO A 172 7.71 4.13 17.33
CA PRO A 172 7.44 2.87 16.66
C PRO A 172 6.59 1.92 17.51
N HIS A 173 6.79 1.91 18.83
CA HIS A 173 6.05 0.99 19.70
C HIS A 173 4.58 1.39 19.82
N VAL A 174 4.31 2.69 19.96
CA VAL A 174 2.93 3.20 20.01
C VAL A 174 2.21 2.98 18.68
N VAL A 175 2.84 3.32 17.55
CA VAL A 175 2.25 3.11 16.22
C VAL A 175 1.96 1.63 15.99
N LEU A 176 2.95 0.75 16.18
CA LEU A 176 2.78 -0.68 15.92
C LEU A 176 1.78 -1.33 16.88
N GLN A 177 1.71 -0.90 18.14
CA GLN A 177 0.71 -1.40 19.08
C GLN A 177 -0.73 -1.02 18.66
N GLU A 178 -0.96 0.23 18.27
CA GLU A 178 -2.30 0.69 17.86
C GLU A 178 -2.74 0.12 16.52
N VAL A 179 -1.81 0.01 15.56
CA VAL A 179 -2.11 -0.44 14.20
C VAL A 179 -2.19 -1.97 14.15
N ALA A 180 -1.24 -2.70 14.73
CA ALA A 180 -1.21 -4.15 14.60
C ALA A 180 -2.44 -4.85 15.22
N GLN A 181 -3.14 -4.20 16.16
CA GLN A 181 -4.37 -4.71 16.75
C GLN A 181 -5.60 -4.61 15.83
N ARG A 182 -5.58 -3.68 14.86
CA ARG A 182 -6.75 -3.34 14.03
C ARG A 182 -6.52 -3.57 12.53
N SER A 183 -5.29 -3.86 12.13
CA SER A 183 -4.87 -3.91 10.73
C SER A 183 -4.42 -5.30 10.29
N GLU A 184 -5.15 -6.37 10.62
CA GLU A 184 -4.73 -7.74 10.24
C GLU A 184 -4.63 -7.92 8.71
N ASN A 185 -5.49 -7.24 7.94
CA ASN A 185 -5.56 -7.34 6.48
C ASN A 185 -4.97 -6.13 5.73
N ASP A 186 -4.33 -5.19 6.44
CA ASP A 186 -3.78 -3.97 5.81
C ASP A 186 -2.32 -4.14 5.45
N VAL A 187 -1.87 -3.30 4.52
CA VAL A 187 -0.45 -3.11 4.25
C VAL A 187 0.12 -2.05 5.19
N LEU A 188 1.18 -2.39 5.92
CA LEU A 188 1.90 -1.42 6.74
C LEU A 188 3.00 -0.77 5.90
N SER A 189 2.92 0.55 5.72
CA SER A 189 3.90 1.36 4.99
C SER A 189 4.81 2.08 5.99
N LEU A 190 5.89 1.42 6.41
CA LEU A 190 6.71 1.86 7.55
C LEU A 190 8.02 2.48 7.09
N GLY A 191 8.13 3.78 7.29
CA GLY A 191 9.17 4.61 6.69
C GLY A 191 10.20 5.17 7.66
N TRP A 192 11.12 5.93 7.07
CA TRP A 192 12.07 6.77 7.79
C TRP A 192 11.79 8.23 7.48
N THR A 193 11.94 9.11 8.47
CA THR A 193 11.93 10.55 8.19
C THR A 193 13.15 10.89 7.34
N THR A 194 12.96 11.30 6.09
CA THR A 194 14.07 11.59 5.16
C THR A 194 13.97 13.00 4.62
N GLY A 195 15.12 13.58 4.30
CA GLY A 195 15.22 14.86 3.62
C GLY A 195 16.14 14.74 2.41
N TRP A 196 16.01 15.69 1.51
CA TRP A 196 16.87 15.81 0.34
C TRP A 196 17.50 17.21 0.32
N ASP A 197 18.80 17.24 0.03
CA ASP A 197 19.59 18.43 -0.21
C ASP A 197 20.65 18.06 -1.27
N VAL A 198 20.87 18.94 -2.25
CA VAL A 198 21.72 18.69 -3.42
C VAL A 198 23.18 18.46 -3.03
N ASP A 199 23.61 19.08 -1.92
CA ASP A 199 24.99 19.05 -1.44
C ASP A 199 25.22 18.10 -0.26
N ALA A 200 24.17 17.41 0.21
CA ALA A 200 24.28 16.53 1.37
C ALA A 200 24.73 15.11 0.97
N ASP A 201 25.82 14.65 1.57
CA ASP A 201 26.18 13.24 1.57
C ASP A 201 25.15 12.47 2.41
N ASN A 202 24.24 11.75 1.75
CA ASN A 202 23.13 11.04 2.37
C ASN A 202 23.28 9.51 2.25
N PRO A 203 24.35 8.87 2.76
CA PRO A 203 24.45 7.43 2.68
C PRO A 203 23.41 6.80 3.60
N GLY A 204 22.56 5.95 3.02
CA GLY A 204 21.70 5.04 3.78
C GLY A 204 22.58 4.09 4.61
N LYS A 205 22.67 4.32 5.92
CA LYS A 205 23.52 3.49 6.79
C LYS A 205 22.86 2.11 6.96
N LYS A 206 23.66 1.05 6.78
CA LYS A 206 23.23 -0.35 6.97
C LYS A 206 22.49 -0.58 8.29
N THR A 207 22.92 0.09 9.35
CA THR A 207 22.31 0.00 10.69
C THR A 207 20.84 0.40 10.70
N MET A 208 20.43 1.38 9.89
CA MET A 208 19.06 1.91 9.87
C MET A 208 18.08 0.93 9.25
N VAL A 209 18.51 0.21 8.21
CA VAL A 209 17.72 -0.83 7.55
C VAL A 209 17.55 -2.06 8.43
N HIS A 210 18.58 -2.41 9.20
CA HIS A 210 18.49 -3.51 10.18
C HIS A 210 17.53 -3.18 11.33
N GLN A 211 17.56 -1.94 11.86
CA GLN A 211 16.61 -1.50 12.89
C GLN A 211 15.15 -1.59 12.43
N MET A 212 14.88 -1.17 11.19
CA MET A 212 13.53 -1.31 10.61
C MET A 212 13.12 -2.77 10.49
N GLU A 213 14.03 -3.64 10.04
CA GLU A 213 13.76 -5.06 9.94
C GLU A 213 13.45 -5.71 11.29
N GLU A 214 14.19 -5.36 12.34
CA GLU A 214 13.95 -5.87 13.71
C GLU A 214 12.54 -5.51 14.21
N LEU A 215 12.07 -4.28 13.95
CA LEU A 215 10.71 -3.84 14.28
C LEU A 215 9.64 -4.58 13.45
N CYS A 216 9.94 -4.87 12.19
CA CYS A 216 8.97 -5.46 11.26
C CYS A 216 8.90 -6.99 11.31
N ARG A 217 9.97 -7.65 11.78
CA ARG A 217 10.08 -9.11 11.86
C ARG A 217 8.89 -9.79 12.57
N PRO A 218 8.41 -9.31 13.74
CA PRO A 218 7.28 -9.95 14.44
C PRO A 218 5.91 -9.68 13.80
N LEU A 219 5.81 -8.72 12.86
CA LEU A 219 4.54 -8.36 12.22
C LEU A 219 4.07 -9.50 11.31
N LYS A 220 2.75 -9.64 11.14
CA LYS A 220 2.14 -10.64 10.24
C LYS A 220 1.68 -10.05 8.92
N GLN A 221 1.39 -8.76 8.93
CA GLN A 221 0.92 -7.97 7.81
C GLN A 221 1.96 -7.91 6.67
N PRO A 222 1.54 -7.70 5.41
CA PRO A 222 2.43 -7.15 4.40
C PRO A 222 3.08 -5.85 4.88
N VAL A 223 4.36 -5.67 4.59
CA VAL A 223 5.08 -4.44 4.91
C VAL A 223 5.69 -3.88 3.64
N THR A 224 5.39 -2.62 3.33
CA THR A 224 6.14 -1.86 2.34
C THR A 224 7.01 -0.84 3.05
N PHE A 225 8.21 -0.61 2.53
CA PHE A 225 9.10 0.42 3.03
C PHE A 225 9.05 1.61 2.06
N PRO A 226 8.41 2.74 2.42
CA PRO A 226 8.44 3.95 1.62
C PRO A 226 9.86 4.52 1.62
N VAL A 227 10.44 4.61 0.44
CA VAL A 227 11.83 5.02 0.24
C VAL A 227 11.91 6.17 -0.75
N ARG A 228 12.56 7.25 -0.33
CA ARG A 228 12.76 8.43 -1.18
C ARG A 228 13.68 8.07 -2.35
N ALA A 229 13.21 8.30 -3.58
CA ALA A 229 13.87 7.86 -4.80
C ALA A 229 15.31 8.37 -4.93
N ALA A 230 15.57 9.60 -4.47
CA ALA A 230 16.90 10.21 -4.48
C ALA A 230 17.95 9.46 -3.65
N LEU A 231 17.55 8.60 -2.72
CA LEU A 231 18.45 7.81 -1.86
C LEU A 231 18.68 6.39 -2.38
N LEU A 232 17.95 5.97 -3.41
CA LEU A 232 18.03 4.62 -3.96
C LEU A 232 19.39 4.25 -4.57
N PRO A 233 20.09 5.13 -5.34
CA PRO A 233 21.32 4.74 -6.03
C PRO A 233 22.38 4.17 -5.09
N VAL A 234 22.49 4.73 -3.89
CA VAL A 234 23.50 4.36 -2.88
C VAL A 234 23.01 3.30 -1.88
N SER A 235 21.74 2.92 -1.94
CA SER A 235 21.09 2.06 -0.92
C SER A 235 20.72 0.67 -1.42
N PHE A 236 21.11 0.31 -2.65
CA PHE A 236 20.72 -0.96 -3.27
C PHE A 236 21.14 -2.20 -2.46
N PRO A 237 22.39 -2.35 -2.00
CA PRO A 237 22.79 -3.51 -1.20
C PRO A 237 21.96 -3.68 0.07
N GLN A 238 21.57 -2.57 0.71
CA GLN A 238 20.80 -2.54 1.95
C GLN A 238 19.36 -2.99 1.70
N PHE A 239 18.71 -2.45 0.67
CA PHE A 239 17.34 -2.87 0.32
C PHE A 239 17.30 -4.27 -0.29
N GLN A 240 18.35 -4.70 -1.00
CA GLN A 240 18.48 -6.09 -1.44
C GLN A 240 18.58 -7.05 -0.26
N TRP A 241 19.31 -6.69 0.80
CA TRP A 241 19.32 -7.47 2.04
C TRP A 241 17.95 -7.46 2.72
N LEU A 242 17.31 -6.30 2.85
CA LEU A 242 16.01 -6.14 3.51
C LEU A 242 14.92 -7.01 2.86
N LEU A 243 14.78 -6.93 1.54
CA LEU A 243 13.75 -7.69 0.81
C LEU A 243 14.01 -9.22 0.83
N LYS A 244 15.22 -9.68 1.15
CA LYS A 244 15.51 -11.11 1.35
C LYS A 244 15.05 -11.63 2.70
N GLN A 245 14.73 -10.77 3.66
CA GLN A 245 14.36 -11.22 5.02
C GLN A 245 12.93 -11.77 5.09
N SER A 246 12.05 -11.37 4.17
CA SER A 246 10.66 -11.82 4.13
C SER A 246 10.01 -11.55 2.77
N ASP A 247 9.19 -12.48 2.29
CA ASP A 247 8.36 -12.32 1.09
C ASP A 247 7.19 -11.34 1.29
N ARG A 248 6.89 -10.99 2.56
CA ARG A 248 5.92 -9.95 2.91
C ARG A 248 6.44 -8.53 2.65
N TYR A 249 7.74 -8.38 2.43
CA TYR A 249 8.38 -7.08 2.32
C TYR A 249 8.35 -6.55 0.88
N SER A 250 8.11 -5.26 0.73
CA SER A 250 8.12 -4.54 -0.55
C SER A 250 8.71 -3.13 -0.36
N LEU A 251 8.96 -2.41 -1.45
CA LEU A 251 9.33 -0.99 -1.41
C LEU A 251 8.25 -0.16 -2.08
N THR A 252 8.01 1.04 -1.55
CA THR A 252 7.25 2.09 -2.23
C THR A 252 8.19 3.25 -2.51
N VAL A 253 8.60 3.39 -3.76
CA VAL A 253 9.51 4.46 -4.19
C VAL A 253 8.72 5.74 -4.35
N TRP A 254 9.12 6.82 -3.69
CA TRP A 254 8.43 8.11 -3.75
C TRP A 254 9.38 9.29 -3.95
N THR A 255 8.85 10.43 -4.41
CA THR A 255 9.61 11.67 -4.57
C THR A 255 8.92 12.84 -3.90
N GLY A 256 9.68 13.67 -3.18
CA GLY A 256 9.22 14.97 -2.73
C GLY A 256 9.17 15.99 -3.87
N LYS A 257 8.41 17.08 -3.67
CA LYS A 257 8.23 18.17 -4.65
C LYS A 257 9.54 18.79 -5.15
N HIS A 258 10.59 18.77 -4.33
CA HIS A 258 11.88 19.40 -4.62
C HIS A 258 12.99 18.39 -4.89
N ASP A 259 12.69 17.09 -4.91
CA ASP A 259 13.69 16.06 -5.13
C ASP A 259 14.13 16.04 -6.59
N VAL A 260 15.43 15.90 -6.81
CA VAL A 260 15.98 15.60 -8.14
C VAL A 260 16.09 14.09 -8.29
N LEU A 261 15.36 13.54 -9.26
CA LEU A 261 15.38 12.13 -9.62
C LEU A 261 15.89 11.95 -11.04
N LYS A 262 16.91 11.10 -11.20
CA LYS A 262 17.27 10.49 -12.48
C LYS A 262 16.56 9.14 -12.56
N VAL A 263 15.55 9.02 -13.43
CA VAL A 263 14.69 7.82 -13.49
C VAL A 263 15.46 6.57 -13.90
N GLU A 264 16.62 6.71 -14.54
CA GLU A 264 17.54 5.62 -14.89
C GLU A 264 18.03 4.88 -13.64
N ASP A 265 18.16 5.56 -12.50
CA ASP A 265 18.61 4.95 -11.24
C ASP A 265 17.59 3.92 -10.71
N LEU A 266 16.33 4.00 -11.17
CA LEU A 266 15.28 3.04 -10.81
C LEU A 266 15.40 1.71 -11.57
N LEU A 267 16.14 1.68 -12.70
CA LEU A 267 16.31 0.46 -13.51
C LEU A 267 16.98 -0.65 -12.73
N LEU A 268 17.97 -0.31 -11.88
CA LEU A 268 18.67 -1.29 -11.06
C LEU A 268 17.69 -2.07 -10.17
N TYR A 269 16.74 -1.39 -9.53
CA TYR A 269 15.72 -2.03 -8.69
C TYR A 269 14.74 -2.83 -9.54
N ARG A 270 14.30 -2.23 -10.66
CA ARG A 270 13.34 -2.85 -11.57
C ARG A 270 13.83 -4.17 -12.18
N GLN A 271 15.12 -4.26 -12.47
CA GLN A 271 15.74 -5.43 -13.09
C GLN A 271 16.12 -6.52 -12.10
N ASN A 272 16.28 -6.17 -10.81
CA ASN A 272 16.81 -7.10 -9.80
C ASN A 272 15.79 -7.54 -8.75
N PHE A 273 14.60 -6.92 -8.70
CA PHE A 273 13.52 -7.31 -7.79
C PHE A 273 12.28 -7.77 -8.57
N SER A 274 11.44 -8.59 -7.91
CA SER A 274 10.13 -8.93 -8.45
C SER A 274 9.34 -7.65 -8.72
N LYS A 275 8.69 -7.60 -9.88
CA LYS A 275 7.79 -6.51 -10.28
C LYS A 275 6.60 -6.36 -9.35
N THR A 276 6.26 -7.41 -8.59
CA THR A 276 5.18 -7.38 -7.59
C THR A 276 5.57 -6.69 -6.28
N ARG A 277 6.86 -6.36 -6.09
CA ARG A 277 7.42 -5.89 -4.81
C ARG A 277 7.90 -4.44 -4.80
N ILE A 278 7.82 -3.72 -5.92
CA ILE A 278 8.29 -2.33 -6.02
C ILE A 278 7.16 -1.46 -6.58
N TYR A 279 6.52 -0.70 -5.70
CA TYR A 279 5.52 0.31 -6.04
C TYR A 279 6.18 1.66 -6.31
N TYR A 280 5.57 2.50 -7.14
CA TYR A 280 6.12 3.81 -7.53
C TYR A 280 5.08 4.91 -7.34
N ASP A 281 5.20 5.66 -6.25
CA ASP A 281 4.43 6.88 -5.94
C ASP A 281 5.23 8.11 -6.44
N LEU A 282 5.29 8.24 -7.76
CA LEU A 282 6.07 9.27 -8.47
C LEU A 282 5.17 10.21 -9.25
N LEU A 283 5.70 11.37 -9.62
CA LEU A 283 4.99 12.29 -10.53
C LEU A 283 4.73 11.59 -11.87
N GLU A 284 3.61 11.93 -12.51
CA GLU A 284 3.20 11.33 -13.80
C GLU A 284 4.30 11.44 -14.86
N SER A 285 4.99 12.59 -14.92
CA SER A 285 6.11 12.80 -15.84
C SER A 285 7.29 11.86 -15.57
N GLN A 286 7.61 11.60 -14.31
CA GLN A 286 8.71 10.73 -13.90
C GLN A 286 8.39 9.26 -14.20
N ILE A 287 7.20 8.79 -13.81
CA ILE A 287 6.82 7.39 -14.07
C ILE A 287 6.68 7.12 -15.58
N LYS A 288 6.17 8.08 -16.35
CA LYS A 288 6.09 7.97 -17.81
C LYS A 288 7.47 7.89 -18.46
N GLN A 289 8.42 8.74 -18.03
CA GLN A 289 9.80 8.67 -18.50
C GLN A 289 10.43 7.33 -18.14
N PHE A 290 10.25 6.88 -16.89
CA PHE A 290 10.79 5.62 -16.39
C PHE A 290 10.29 4.40 -17.19
N LYS A 291 8.96 4.31 -17.42
CA LYS A 291 8.35 3.24 -18.22
C LYS A 291 8.82 3.23 -19.69
N GLY A 292 9.29 4.36 -20.19
CA GLY A 292 9.83 4.51 -21.55
C GLY A 292 11.31 4.13 -21.70
N LEU A 293 12.02 3.85 -20.61
CA LEU A 293 13.45 3.53 -20.68
C LEU A 293 13.72 2.14 -21.28
N PRO A 294 14.79 2.00 -22.10
CA PRO A 294 15.32 0.68 -22.45
C PRO A 294 15.67 -0.11 -21.19
N GLY A 295 15.19 -1.37 -21.11
CA GLY A 295 15.43 -2.24 -19.96
C GLY A 295 14.45 -2.08 -18.79
N TYR A 296 13.36 -1.34 -18.96
CA TYR A 296 12.25 -1.31 -17.99
C TYR A 296 11.45 -2.63 -17.95
N SER A 297 11.33 -3.28 -19.11
CA SER A 297 10.49 -4.45 -19.36
C SER A 297 10.89 -5.66 -18.56
#